data_AF-A0A9E2M5S7-F1
#
_entry.id   AF-A0A9E2M5S7-F1
#
_cell.length_a   1.000
_cell.length_b   1.000
_cell.length_c   1.000
_cell.angle_alpha   90.00
_cell.angle_beta   90.00
_cell.angle_gamma   90.00
#
_symmetry.space_group_name_H-M   'P 1'
#
loop_
_entity.id
_entity.type
_entity.pdbx_description
1 polymer ?
#
loop_
_entity_poly.entity_id
_entity_poly.type
_entity_poly.pdbx_seq_one_letter_code
_entity_poly.pdbx_strand_id
1 'polypeptide(L)'
;MKTKGFTLIEILIAFSILVLLALLGFMAWQNQVAKARDARRKADIKRLNIAFEDYYGDAEAYPPADILTECGEDQLKPYLDQPMPCDPLTHTPYCYIYDSDAPVGQEFRILASLENDHDPDIGKLGCAGTDFCGYEAQCNSFGAGFNFGFSSSNIAVLNPLTEFNGGASPSPSAPLPSGSPQPYDEPNGYIYACVGSEGGVCNSWGYGVPGCYFFNSDNCDNMCSNPAYWCWP
;
A
#
# COMPACT_ATOMS: atom_id res chain seq x y z
N MET A 1 24.03 -0.81 66.29
CA MET A 1 24.20 -1.32 64.90
C MET A 1 24.57 -0.13 64.02
N LYS A 2 25.66 -0.19 63.25
CA LYS A 2 26.01 0.85 62.27
C LYS A 2 25.27 0.57 60.97
N THR A 3 24.33 1.43 60.59
CA THR A 3 23.69 1.44 59.27
C THR A 3 24.70 1.96 58.25
N LYS A 4 25.04 1.14 57.25
CA LYS A 4 25.81 1.60 56.08
C LYS A 4 24.87 2.41 55.19
N GLY A 5 25.13 3.70 55.04
CA GLY A 5 24.43 4.58 54.10
C GLY A 5 25.14 4.59 52.74
N PHE A 6 24.39 4.86 51.67
CA PHE A 6 24.94 5.10 50.34
C PHE A 6 25.81 6.36 50.33
N THR A 7 26.90 6.31 49.57
CA THR A 7 27.73 7.50 49.35
C THR A 7 27.08 8.40 48.29
N LEU A 8 27.35 9.72 48.38
CA LEU A 8 26.86 10.68 47.40
C LEU A 8 27.34 10.34 45.97
N ILE A 9 28.58 9.84 45.86
CA ILE A 9 29.16 9.41 44.58
C ILE A 9 28.45 8.19 43.99
N GLU A 10 28.01 7.23 44.81
CA GLU A 10 27.25 6.06 44.33
C GLU A 10 25.89 6.45 43.75
N ILE A 11 25.18 7.37 44.41
CA ILE A 11 23.90 7.85 43.89
C ILE A 11 24.11 8.63 42.59
N LEU A 12 25.20 9.39 42.47
CA LEU A 12 25.52 10.16 41.27
C LEU A 12 25.83 9.22 40.07
N ILE A 13 26.62 8.17 40.29
CA ILE A 13 26.94 7.18 39.25
C ILE A 13 25.70 6.35 38.88
N ALA A 14 24.90 5.93 39.86
CA ALA A 14 23.67 5.17 39.56
C ALA A 14 22.68 6.01 38.75
N PHE A 15 22.49 7.27 39.11
CA PHE A 15 21.60 8.17 38.39
C PHE A 15 22.09 8.44 36.96
N SER A 16 23.39 8.62 36.75
CA SER A 16 23.91 8.84 35.40
C SER A 16 23.69 7.63 34.49
N ILE A 17 23.82 6.41 35.01
CA ILE A 17 23.52 5.18 34.28
C ILE A 17 22.02 5.08 33.98
N LEU A 18 21.15 5.39 34.95
CA LEU A 18 19.70 5.36 34.73
C LEU A 18 19.25 6.35 33.65
N VAL A 19 19.79 7.57 33.67
CA VAL A 19 19.49 8.58 32.64
C VAL A 19 19.96 8.10 31.26
N LEU A 20 21.17 7.54 31.17
CA LEU A 20 21.69 7.01 29.91
C LEU A 20 20.80 5.89 29.35
N LEU A 21 20.42 4.93 30.18
CA LEU A 21 19.55 3.82 29.78
C LEU A 21 18.14 4.30 29.39
N ALA A 22 17.60 5.29 30.10
CA ALA A 22 16.30 5.86 29.80
C ALA A 22 16.28 6.53 28.41
N LEU A 23 17.34 7.27 28.05
CA LEU A 23 17.45 7.92 26.74
C LEU A 23 17.47 6.90 25.59
N LEU A 24 18.26 5.82 25.73
CA LEU A 24 18.31 4.75 24.73
C LEU A 24 16.97 4.02 24.61
N GLY A 25 16.32 3.74 25.75
CA GLY A 25 15.01 3.11 25.78
C GLY A 25 13.93 3.94 25.10
N PHE A 26 13.97 5.26 25.26
CA PHE A 26 12.98 6.17 24.67
C PHE A 26 12.99 6.16 23.14
N MET A 27 14.17 6.17 22.51
CA MET A 27 14.29 6.11 21.04
C MET A 27 13.75 4.78 20.48
N ALA A 28 14.08 3.67 21.13
CA ALA A 28 13.59 2.35 20.72
C ALA A 28 12.06 2.27 20.82
N TRP A 29 11.47 2.88 21.86
CA TRP A 29 10.03 2.90 22.05
C TRP A 29 9.29 3.66 20.95
N GLN A 30 9.76 4.85 20.55
CA GLN A 30 9.12 5.65 19.50
C GLN A 30 8.98 4.87 18.18
N ASN A 31 10.03 4.15 17.78
CA ASN A 31 10.00 3.34 16.55
C ASN A 31 8.98 2.18 16.63
N GLN A 32 8.78 1.58 17.80
CA GLN A 32 7.79 0.51 17.97
C GLN A 32 6.37 1.03 17.87
N VAL A 33 6.11 2.23 18.41
CA VAL A 33 4.78 2.85 18.31
C VAL A 33 4.48 3.25 16.86
N ALA A 34 5.46 3.79 16.13
CA ALA A 34 5.31 4.09 14.71
C ALA A 34 4.96 2.83 13.89
N LYS A 35 5.68 1.72 14.10
CA LYS A 35 5.36 0.43 13.47
C LYS A 35 3.96 -0.09 13.80
N ALA A 36 3.50 0.10 15.03
CA ALA A 36 2.15 -0.28 15.42
C ALA A 36 1.07 0.55 14.70
N ARG A 37 1.33 1.86 14.50
CA ARG A 37 0.45 2.74 13.71
C ARG A 37 0.45 2.36 12.23
N ASP A 38 1.61 2.08 11.66
CA ASP A 38 1.74 1.64 10.26
C ASP A 38 1.02 0.30 10.02
N ALA A 39 1.16 -0.66 10.93
CA ALA A 39 0.41 -1.91 10.87
C ALA A 39 -1.11 -1.67 10.89
N ARG A 40 -1.57 -0.69 11.66
CA ARG A 40 -2.97 -0.27 11.67
C ARG A 40 -3.40 0.38 10.36
N ARG A 41 -2.63 1.33 9.81
CA ARG A 41 -2.89 1.95 8.50
C ARG A 41 -3.02 0.90 7.40
N LYS A 42 -2.10 -0.06 7.36
CA LYS A 42 -2.13 -1.17 6.39
C LYS A 42 -3.39 -2.02 6.52
N ALA A 43 -3.76 -2.37 7.75
CA ALA A 43 -4.97 -3.15 8.02
C ALA A 43 -6.24 -2.38 7.64
N ASP A 44 -6.29 -1.08 7.95
CA ASP A 44 -7.43 -0.21 7.66
C ASP A 44 -7.63 -0.06 6.15
N ILE A 45 -6.59 0.25 5.37
CA ILE A 45 -6.71 0.35 3.90
C ILE A 45 -7.04 -1.02 3.29
N LYS A 46 -6.44 -2.12 3.77
CA LYS A 46 -6.78 -3.45 3.27
C LYS A 46 -8.26 -3.79 3.45
N ARG A 47 -8.86 -3.40 4.58
CA ARG A 47 -10.29 -3.58 4.82
C ARG A 47 -11.14 -2.74 3.87
N LEU A 48 -10.74 -1.48 3.65
CA LEU A 48 -11.44 -0.62 2.68
C LEU A 48 -11.36 -1.16 1.27
N ASN A 49 -10.20 -1.69 0.87
CA ASN A 49 -10.04 -2.35 -0.44
C ASN A 49 -11.05 -3.49 -0.60
N ILE A 50 -11.14 -4.39 0.38
CA ILE A 50 -12.10 -5.51 0.34
C ILE A 50 -13.54 -4.98 0.25
N ALA A 51 -13.90 -4.01 1.10
CA ALA A 51 -15.24 -3.42 1.10
C ALA A 51 -15.59 -2.72 -0.23
N PHE A 52 -14.60 -2.13 -0.90
CA PHE A 52 -14.78 -1.50 -2.21
C PHE A 52 -14.95 -2.53 -3.34
N GLU A 53 -14.22 -3.64 -3.30
CA GLU A 53 -14.46 -4.75 -4.23
C GLU A 53 -15.84 -5.38 -4.02
N ASP A 54 -16.27 -5.56 -2.76
CA ASP A 54 -17.62 -6.05 -2.44
C ASP A 54 -18.70 -5.07 -2.93
N TYR A 55 -18.50 -3.76 -2.72
CA TYR A 55 -19.41 -2.72 -3.24
C TYR A 55 -19.49 -2.76 -4.77
N TYR A 56 -18.34 -2.91 -5.44
CA TYR A 56 -18.29 -3.02 -6.89
C TYR A 56 -19.06 -4.24 -7.40
N GLY A 57 -18.99 -5.38 -6.70
CA GLY A 57 -19.74 -6.59 -7.05
C GLY A 57 -21.25 -6.38 -7.14
N ASP A 58 -21.80 -5.46 -6.34
CA ASP A 58 -23.24 -5.16 -6.30
C ASP A 58 -23.62 -3.94 -7.14
N ALA A 59 -22.77 -2.91 -7.19
CA ALA A 59 -23.05 -1.63 -7.84
C ALA A 59 -22.47 -1.48 -9.25
N GLU A 60 -21.62 -2.41 -9.68
CA GLU A 60 -20.83 -2.37 -10.92
C GLU A 60 -19.95 -1.11 -11.08
N ALA A 61 -19.71 -0.40 -9.98
CA ALA A 61 -18.90 0.80 -9.87
C ALA A 61 -18.37 0.91 -8.44
N TYR A 62 -17.21 1.51 -8.25
CA TYR A 62 -16.64 1.81 -6.94
C TYR A 62 -17.36 3.00 -6.28
N PRO A 63 -17.30 3.10 -4.94
CA PRO A 63 -17.93 4.19 -4.22
C PRO A 63 -17.48 5.58 -4.70
N PRO A 64 -18.38 6.57 -4.79
CA PRO A 64 -18.00 7.93 -5.18
C PRO A 64 -17.09 8.58 -4.11
N ALA A 65 -16.27 9.56 -4.51
CA ALA A 65 -15.23 10.15 -3.66
C ALA A 65 -15.74 10.73 -2.31
N ASP A 66 -17.00 11.15 -2.27
CA ASP A 66 -17.66 11.77 -1.12
C ASP A 66 -17.86 10.80 0.06
N ILE A 67 -17.78 9.49 -0.15
CA ILE A 67 -17.86 8.48 0.91
C ILE A 67 -16.69 8.52 1.91
N LEU A 68 -15.54 9.02 1.48
CA LEU A 68 -14.31 9.07 2.27
C LEU A 68 -13.97 10.48 2.77
N THR A 69 -14.93 11.41 2.67
CA THR A 69 -14.72 12.81 3.11
C THR A 69 -14.60 12.94 4.63
N GLU A 70 -15.26 12.06 5.37
CA GLU A 70 -15.22 12.02 6.84
C GLU A 70 -15.00 10.58 7.32
N CYS A 71 -14.06 10.40 8.23
CA CYS A 71 -13.85 9.12 8.90
C CYS A 71 -14.70 9.02 10.19
N GLY A 72 -14.95 7.81 10.68
CA GLY A 72 -15.75 7.55 11.87
C GLY A 72 -17.26 7.42 11.63
N GLU A 73 -17.70 7.56 10.38
CA GLU A 73 -19.10 7.42 9.97
C GLU A 73 -19.37 6.07 9.28
N ASP A 74 -20.63 5.67 9.23
CA ASP A 74 -21.10 4.36 8.73
C ASP A 74 -21.52 4.38 7.23
N GLN A 75 -20.88 5.21 6.41
CA GLN A 75 -21.34 5.49 5.04
C GLN A 75 -21.20 4.30 4.06
N LEU A 76 -20.33 3.34 4.35
CA LEU A 76 -20.05 2.17 3.50
C LEU A 76 -20.83 0.92 3.90
N LYS A 77 -21.83 1.03 4.79
CA LYS A 77 -22.68 -0.13 5.12
C LYS A 77 -23.50 -0.58 3.90
N PRO A 78 -23.69 -1.90 3.70
CA PRO A 78 -23.29 -3.01 4.57
C PRO A 78 -21.87 -3.56 4.33
N TYR A 79 -21.11 -3.03 3.38
CA TYR A 79 -19.83 -3.58 2.93
C TYR A 79 -18.68 -3.40 3.92
N LEU A 80 -18.82 -2.47 4.88
CA LEU A 80 -17.87 -2.28 5.98
C LEU A 80 -18.57 -2.43 7.32
N ASP A 81 -18.13 -3.42 8.10
CA ASP A 81 -18.71 -3.76 9.41
C ASP A 81 -18.44 -2.71 10.50
N GLN A 82 -17.35 -1.96 10.34
CA GLN A 82 -16.92 -0.91 11.28
C GLN A 82 -17.08 0.45 10.61
N PRO A 83 -17.22 1.53 11.40
CA PRO A 83 -17.17 2.88 10.85
C PRO A 83 -15.87 3.11 10.08
N MET A 84 -15.93 4.04 9.14
CA MET A 84 -14.80 4.40 8.29
C MET A 84 -13.53 4.66 9.13
N PRO A 85 -12.41 3.97 8.90
CA PRO A 85 -11.23 4.11 9.73
C PRO A 85 -10.58 5.48 9.54
N CYS A 86 -10.14 6.07 10.65
CA CYS A 86 -9.32 7.29 10.66
C CYS A 86 -7.84 6.93 10.81
N ASP A 87 -6.96 7.73 10.22
CA ASP A 87 -5.54 7.62 10.47
C ASP A 87 -5.24 7.73 11.97
N PRO A 88 -4.44 6.80 12.54
CA PRO A 88 -4.22 6.72 13.99
C PRO A 88 -3.36 7.85 14.56
N LEU A 89 -2.73 8.67 13.71
CA LEU A 89 -1.93 9.82 14.11
C LEU A 89 -2.64 11.15 13.82
N THR A 90 -3.15 11.33 12.60
CA THR A 90 -3.75 12.60 12.18
C THR A 90 -5.24 12.69 12.50
N HIS A 91 -5.90 11.55 12.76
CA HIS A 91 -7.35 11.46 12.93
C HIS A 91 -8.16 11.99 11.74
N THR A 92 -7.56 11.93 10.54
CA THR A 92 -8.19 12.31 9.27
C THR A 92 -8.51 11.05 8.45
N PRO A 93 -9.41 11.12 7.46
CA PRO A 93 -9.58 10.03 6.50
C PRO A 93 -8.32 9.80 5.66
N TYR A 94 -8.21 8.59 5.10
CA TYR A 94 -7.18 8.24 4.13
C TYR A 94 -7.42 8.93 2.79
N CYS A 95 -6.37 9.17 2.01
CA CYS A 95 -6.57 9.78 0.70
C CYS A 95 -7.29 8.78 -0.22
N TYR A 96 -8.43 9.21 -0.75
CA TYR A 96 -9.20 8.45 -1.71
C TYR A 96 -9.20 9.15 -3.06
N ILE A 97 -8.76 8.42 -4.08
CA ILE A 97 -8.75 8.89 -5.46
C ILE A 97 -9.73 8.02 -6.22
N TYR A 98 -10.78 8.68 -6.70
CA TYR A 98 -11.79 8.12 -7.58
C TYR A 98 -11.58 8.72 -8.96
N ASP A 99 -11.39 7.88 -9.98
CA ASP A 99 -11.29 8.39 -11.35
C ASP A 99 -12.69 8.53 -11.96
N SER A 100 -13.10 9.78 -12.21
CA SER A 100 -14.37 10.09 -12.86
C SER A 100 -14.34 9.94 -14.38
N ASP A 101 -13.15 9.78 -14.96
CA ASP A 101 -12.89 9.87 -16.40
C ASP A 101 -12.77 8.48 -17.06
N ALA A 102 -12.62 7.41 -16.28
CA ALA A 102 -12.91 6.03 -16.69
C ALA A 102 -14.44 5.86 -16.94
N PRO A 103 -14.95 4.73 -17.49
CA PRO A 103 -16.38 4.45 -17.32
C PRO A 103 -16.70 4.62 -15.84
N VAL A 104 -17.78 5.34 -15.50
CA VAL A 104 -17.96 5.94 -14.17
C VAL A 104 -17.69 4.91 -13.06
N GLY A 105 -16.67 5.16 -12.24
CA GLY A 105 -16.34 4.36 -11.06
C GLY A 105 -15.69 3.02 -11.34
N GLN A 106 -14.96 2.86 -12.44
CA GLN A 106 -14.20 1.62 -12.69
C GLN A 106 -12.82 1.59 -12.03
N GLU A 107 -12.34 2.69 -11.47
CA GLU A 107 -10.99 2.80 -10.93
C GLU A 107 -10.98 3.52 -9.60
N PHE A 108 -10.17 3.02 -8.68
CA PHE A 108 -9.94 3.70 -7.41
C PHE A 108 -8.53 3.49 -6.88
N ARG A 109 -8.09 4.40 -6.00
CA ARG A 109 -6.91 4.24 -5.16
C ARG A 109 -7.17 4.75 -3.75
N ILE A 110 -6.65 4.05 -2.77
CA ILE A 110 -6.64 4.50 -1.37
C ILE A 110 -5.19 4.52 -0.90
N LEU A 111 -4.76 5.67 -0.42
CA LEU A 111 -3.36 5.92 -0.04
C LEU A 111 -3.23 6.32 1.42
N ALA A 112 -2.11 5.93 2.03
CA ALA A 112 -1.68 6.36 3.35
C ALA A 112 -0.18 6.69 3.38
N SER A 113 0.20 7.43 4.40
CA SER A 113 1.58 7.79 4.70
C SER A 113 2.09 6.92 5.85
N LEU A 114 2.91 5.92 5.53
CA LEU A 114 3.62 5.13 6.52
C LEU A 114 4.78 5.93 7.10
N GLU A 115 4.97 5.81 8.41
CA GLU A 115 6.05 6.49 9.13
C GLU A 115 7.41 5.81 8.92
N ASN A 116 7.42 4.50 8.68
CA ASN A 116 8.63 3.75 8.35
C ASN A 116 8.87 3.73 6.83
N ASP A 117 9.74 4.63 6.36
CA ASP A 117 10.20 4.74 4.97
C ASP A 117 10.99 3.51 4.45
N HIS A 118 11.50 2.67 5.35
CA HIS A 118 12.19 1.42 5.02
C HIS A 118 11.24 0.20 4.98
N ASP A 119 9.93 0.43 4.97
CA ASP A 119 8.98 -0.67 4.84
C ASP A 119 9.05 -1.28 3.42
N PRO A 120 9.26 -2.61 3.29
CA PRO A 120 9.47 -3.24 1.98
C PRO A 120 8.28 -3.11 1.05
N ASP A 121 7.07 -2.90 1.58
CA ASP A 121 5.87 -2.76 0.75
C ASP A 121 5.87 -1.42 0.00
N ILE A 122 6.54 -0.39 0.52
CA ILE A 122 6.72 0.89 -0.17
C ILE A 122 7.52 0.68 -1.47
N GLY A 123 8.63 -0.07 -1.37
CA GLY A 123 9.50 -0.36 -2.50
C GLY A 123 8.80 -1.19 -3.59
N LYS A 124 7.97 -2.16 -3.20
CA LYS A 124 7.18 -2.97 -4.14
C LYS A 124 6.17 -2.17 -4.94
N LEU A 125 5.64 -1.09 -4.35
CA LEU A 125 4.69 -0.19 -5.00
C LEU A 125 5.36 0.87 -5.87
N GLY A 126 6.70 0.94 -5.87
CA GLY A 126 7.43 2.02 -6.53
C GLY A 126 7.24 3.39 -5.87
N CYS A 127 6.67 3.45 -4.66
CA CYS A 127 6.37 4.70 -3.95
C CYS A 127 7.50 5.15 -3.00
N ALA A 128 8.72 4.65 -3.22
CA ALA A 128 9.88 4.98 -2.40
C ALA A 128 10.51 6.32 -2.81
N GLY A 129 11.20 6.97 -1.87
CA GLY A 129 11.89 8.24 -2.14
C GLY A 129 10.99 9.45 -1.93
N THR A 130 11.29 10.53 -2.66
CA THR A 130 10.64 11.84 -2.48
C THR A 130 9.38 12.03 -3.31
N ASP A 131 9.21 11.20 -4.34
CA ASP A 131 8.11 11.33 -5.29
C ASP A 131 6.85 10.57 -4.83
N PHE A 132 7.02 9.72 -3.79
CA PHE A 132 5.96 8.93 -3.19
C PHE A 132 5.15 8.17 -4.25
N CYS A 133 3.86 7.93 -4.06
CA CYS A 133 3.01 7.35 -5.10
C CYS A 133 2.61 8.37 -6.21
N GLY A 134 3.09 9.62 -6.18
CA GLY A 134 2.83 10.62 -7.22
C GLY A 134 1.45 11.31 -7.16
N TYR A 135 0.78 11.29 -6.00
CA TYR A 135 -0.56 11.86 -5.81
C TYR A 135 -0.65 13.01 -4.80
N GLU A 136 0.49 13.59 -4.41
CA GLU A 136 0.56 14.66 -3.41
C GLU A 136 -0.34 15.86 -3.73
N ALA A 137 -0.51 16.20 -5.01
CA ALA A 137 -1.39 17.30 -5.43
C ALA A 137 -2.88 17.00 -5.23
N GLN A 138 -3.33 15.78 -5.53
CA GLN A 138 -4.72 15.35 -5.33
C GLN A 138 -5.03 15.07 -3.86
N CYS A 139 -4.03 14.62 -3.10
CA CYS A 139 -4.22 14.18 -1.72
C CYS A 139 -3.87 15.24 -0.67
N ASN A 140 -3.51 16.47 -1.07
CA ASN A 140 -3.02 17.52 -0.17
C ASN A 140 -3.94 17.82 1.03
N SER A 141 -5.24 17.58 0.88
CA SER A 141 -6.26 17.83 1.91
C SER A 141 -6.29 16.73 2.98
N PHE A 142 -5.71 15.57 2.68
CA PHE A 142 -5.65 14.39 3.56
C PHE A 142 -4.29 14.25 4.25
N GLY A 143 -3.28 15.01 3.81
CA GLY A 143 -1.92 14.94 4.34
C GLY A 143 -0.88 15.06 3.23
N ALA A 144 0.29 14.47 3.48
CA ALA A 144 1.40 14.42 2.54
C ALA A 144 2.21 13.13 2.74
N GLY A 145 3.04 12.77 1.78
CA GLY A 145 3.98 11.64 1.85
C GLY A 145 3.31 10.28 1.66
N PHE A 146 2.39 10.18 0.70
CA PHE A 146 1.59 8.99 0.44
C PHE A 146 2.44 7.89 -0.21
N ASN A 147 3.05 7.06 0.62
CA ASN A 147 4.04 6.05 0.22
C ASN A 147 3.49 4.60 0.20
N PHE A 148 2.22 4.42 0.54
CA PHE A 148 1.57 3.11 0.57
C PHE A 148 0.11 3.22 0.16
N GLY A 149 -0.44 2.16 -0.43
CA GLY A 149 -1.86 2.12 -0.76
C GLY A 149 -2.29 0.85 -1.47
N PHE A 150 -3.57 0.83 -1.81
CA PHE A 150 -4.19 -0.18 -2.66
C PHE A 150 -4.98 0.51 -3.77
N SER A 151 -5.24 -0.23 -4.85
CA SER A 151 -5.98 0.23 -6.02
C SER A 151 -6.90 -0.87 -6.52
N SER A 152 -7.86 -0.48 -7.37
CA SER A 152 -8.73 -1.40 -8.08
C SER A 152 -7.97 -2.39 -8.96
N SER A 153 -8.68 -3.42 -9.41
CA SER A 153 -8.06 -4.57 -10.08
C SER A 153 -7.35 -4.27 -11.42
N ASN A 154 -7.71 -3.14 -12.01
CA ASN A 154 -7.38 -2.69 -13.35
C ASN A 154 -6.35 -1.56 -13.39
N ILE A 155 -5.83 -1.10 -12.25
CA ILE A 155 -4.89 0.02 -12.23
C ILE A 155 -3.83 -0.09 -11.14
N ALA A 156 -2.64 0.44 -11.42
CA ALA A 156 -1.54 0.49 -10.45
C ALA A 156 -1.74 1.59 -9.40
N VAL A 157 -1.19 1.35 -8.20
CA VAL A 157 -1.17 2.32 -7.10
C VAL A 157 -0.31 3.53 -7.41
N LEU A 158 0.83 3.33 -8.09
CA LEU A 158 1.74 4.41 -8.50
C LEU A 158 1.11 5.26 -9.61
N ASN A 159 1.32 6.58 -9.56
CA ASN A 159 0.97 7.47 -10.66
C ASN A 159 2.02 7.38 -11.79
N PRO A 160 1.68 6.87 -12.99
CA PRO A 160 2.64 6.77 -14.09
C PRO A 160 3.01 8.13 -14.70
N LEU A 161 2.29 9.21 -14.36
CA LEU A 161 2.50 10.54 -14.94
C LEU A 161 3.70 11.30 -14.33
N THR A 162 4.42 10.71 -13.37
CA THR A 162 5.63 11.33 -12.81
C THR A 162 6.92 11.05 -13.60
N GLU A 163 6.87 10.36 -14.76
CA GLU A 163 7.74 10.61 -15.95
C GLU A 163 7.60 9.51 -17.02
N PHE A 164 6.86 9.74 -18.12
CA PHE A 164 7.26 9.23 -19.44
C PHE A 164 6.85 10.19 -20.57
N ASN A 165 7.87 10.83 -21.13
CA ASN A 165 7.78 11.63 -22.34
C ASN A 165 7.97 10.69 -23.54
N GLY A 166 6.90 10.40 -24.27
CA GLY A 166 6.97 9.87 -25.64
C GLY A 166 6.43 8.45 -25.84
N GLY A 167 5.42 8.33 -26.70
CA GLY A 167 5.08 7.10 -27.40
C GLY A 167 3.59 6.77 -27.41
N ALA A 168 2.86 7.28 -28.39
CA ALA A 168 1.52 6.78 -28.68
C ALA A 168 1.56 5.36 -29.29
N SER A 169 0.49 4.59 -29.03
CA SER A 169 -0.06 3.49 -29.87
C SER A 169 0.60 2.10 -29.77
N PRO A 170 -0.05 0.97 -30.16
CA PRO A 170 -1.45 0.71 -30.53
C PRO A 170 -2.15 -0.39 -29.68
N SER A 171 -3.47 -0.45 -29.75
CA SER A 171 -4.25 -1.65 -29.43
C SER A 171 -3.99 -2.77 -30.47
N PRO A 172 -3.89 -4.04 -30.07
CA PRO A 172 -4.36 -5.11 -30.95
C PRO A 172 -5.20 -6.17 -30.24
N SER A 173 -6.37 -6.41 -30.81
CA SER A 173 -7.21 -7.58 -30.60
C SER A 173 -6.65 -8.78 -31.41
N ALA A 174 -6.28 -9.89 -30.76
CA ALA A 174 -6.16 -11.23 -31.39
C ALA A 174 -6.03 -12.35 -30.33
N PRO A 175 -6.38 -13.62 -30.65
CA PRO A 175 -7.03 -14.54 -29.72
C PRO A 175 -6.10 -15.39 -28.82
N LEU A 176 -6.63 -15.73 -27.64
CA LEU A 176 -6.07 -16.63 -26.61
C LEU A 176 -5.65 -18.01 -27.14
N PRO A 177 -4.49 -18.55 -26.69
CA PRO A 177 -4.34 -19.98 -26.47
C PRO A 177 -4.96 -20.37 -25.12
N SER A 178 -5.74 -21.44 -25.13
CA SER A 178 -6.27 -22.11 -23.94
C SER A 178 -5.12 -22.79 -23.17
N GLY A 179 -4.89 -22.35 -21.94
CA GLY A 179 -3.96 -22.98 -21.01
C GLY A 179 -3.89 -22.21 -19.70
N SER A 180 -4.83 -22.47 -18.79
CA SER A 180 -4.78 -21.94 -17.43
C SER A 180 -3.62 -22.53 -16.62
N PRO A 181 -2.80 -21.73 -15.92
CA PRO A 181 -2.09 -22.19 -14.74
C PRO A 181 -2.80 -21.67 -13.47
N GLN A 182 -3.06 -22.58 -12.55
CA GLN A 182 -3.66 -22.36 -11.23
C GLN A 182 -2.88 -21.33 -10.39
N PRO A 183 -3.52 -20.62 -9.44
CA PRO A 183 -2.84 -19.67 -8.56
C PRO A 183 -1.90 -20.45 -7.62
N TYR A 184 -0.64 -20.02 -7.55
CA TYR A 184 0.27 -20.42 -6.49
C TYR A 184 -0.08 -19.55 -5.28
N ASP A 185 -0.53 -20.21 -4.22
CA ASP A 185 -0.65 -19.57 -2.91
C ASP A 185 0.76 -19.34 -2.35
N GLU A 186 1.33 -18.17 -2.61
CA GLU A 186 2.50 -17.73 -1.84
C GLU A 186 2.06 -17.28 -0.44
N PRO A 187 2.86 -17.54 0.61
CA PRO A 187 2.53 -17.21 2.00
C PRO A 187 2.33 -15.70 2.24
N ASN A 188 2.75 -14.86 1.29
CA ASN A 188 2.65 -13.40 1.35
C ASN A 188 1.38 -12.86 0.64
N GLY A 189 0.61 -13.72 -0.05
CA GLY A 189 -0.61 -13.36 -0.79
C GLY A 189 -0.38 -12.59 -2.09
N TYR A 190 0.86 -12.52 -2.58
CA TYR A 190 1.20 -11.88 -3.85
C TYR A 190 1.39 -12.91 -4.96
N ILE A 191 1.03 -12.52 -6.19
CA ILE A 191 1.25 -13.30 -7.40
C ILE A 191 2.06 -12.47 -8.42
N TYR A 192 3.05 -13.07 -9.07
CA TYR A 192 3.89 -12.37 -10.04
C TYR A 192 3.47 -12.60 -11.49
N ALA A 193 3.50 -11.55 -12.32
CA ALA A 193 3.20 -11.60 -13.75
C ALA A 193 4.16 -10.70 -14.54
N CYS A 194 4.33 -10.97 -15.82
CA CYS A 194 5.28 -10.26 -16.69
C CYS A 194 4.63 -9.07 -17.37
N VAL A 195 5.09 -7.85 -17.14
CA VAL A 195 4.51 -6.64 -17.73
C VAL A 195 5.16 -6.31 -19.07
N GLY A 196 4.35 -6.35 -20.14
CA GLY A 196 4.82 -6.13 -21.51
C GLY A 196 5.20 -4.69 -21.82
N SER A 197 4.54 -3.72 -21.18
CA SER A 197 4.83 -2.28 -21.35
C SER A 197 6.21 -1.87 -20.86
N GLU A 198 6.86 -2.70 -20.04
CA GLU A 198 8.20 -2.46 -19.50
C GLU A 198 9.27 -3.33 -20.17
N GLY A 199 8.94 -3.97 -21.30
CA GLY A 199 9.87 -4.86 -21.99
C GLY A 199 9.98 -6.25 -21.37
N GLY A 200 8.95 -6.69 -20.62
CA GLY A 200 8.91 -8.00 -19.98
C GLY A 200 9.53 -8.00 -18.59
N VAL A 201 9.12 -7.07 -17.73
CA VAL A 201 9.59 -7.01 -16.33
C VAL A 201 8.64 -7.81 -15.43
N CYS A 202 9.20 -8.54 -14.46
CA CYS A 202 8.40 -9.23 -13.47
C CYS A 202 7.82 -8.25 -12.43
N ASN A 203 6.50 -8.21 -12.28
CA ASN A 203 5.82 -7.40 -11.27
C ASN A 203 4.92 -8.25 -10.37
N SER A 204 4.77 -7.85 -9.10
CA SER A 204 3.91 -8.51 -8.12
C SER A 204 2.53 -7.87 -8.04
N TRP A 205 1.50 -8.69 -7.93
CA TRP A 205 0.08 -8.33 -7.89
C TRP A 205 -0.56 -8.92 -6.64
N GLY A 206 -1.57 -8.25 -6.09
CA GLY A 206 -2.31 -8.74 -4.92
C GLY A 206 -3.40 -9.77 -5.24
N TYR A 207 -3.68 -10.02 -6.53
CA TYR A 207 -4.76 -10.89 -7.03
C TYR A 207 -4.55 -11.21 -8.51
N GLY A 208 -5.31 -12.19 -9.01
CA GLY A 208 -5.32 -12.64 -10.41
C GLY A 208 -5.80 -11.57 -11.38
N VAL A 209 -4.88 -11.00 -12.15
CA VAL A 209 -5.18 -10.19 -13.35
C VAL A 209 -5.72 -11.08 -14.50
N PRO A 210 -6.94 -10.83 -15.00
CA PRO A 210 -7.49 -11.58 -16.14
C PRO A 210 -6.59 -11.48 -17.38
N GLY A 211 -6.39 -12.60 -18.09
CA GLY A 211 -5.58 -12.63 -19.32
C GLY A 211 -4.06 -12.69 -19.09
N CYS A 212 -3.61 -12.74 -17.83
CA CYS A 212 -2.20 -12.81 -17.49
C CYS A 212 -1.78 -14.22 -17.07
N TYR A 213 -0.51 -14.55 -17.31
CA TYR A 213 0.12 -15.75 -16.77
C TYR A 213 0.80 -15.41 -15.44
N PHE A 214 0.63 -16.32 -14.48
CA PHE A 214 1.11 -16.15 -13.11
C PHE A 214 2.30 -17.08 -12.84
N PHE A 215 3.32 -16.53 -12.20
CA PHE A 215 4.62 -17.14 -11.89
C PHE A 215 5.01 -16.95 -10.42
N ASN A 216 5.78 -17.88 -9.83
CA ASN A 216 6.30 -17.68 -8.49
C ASN A 216 7.43 -16.63 -8.48
N SER A 217 7.80 -16.11 -7.31
CA SER A 217 8.87 -15.10 -7.20
C SER A 217 10.18 -15.53 -7.87
N ASP A 218 10.49 -16.82 -7.81
CA ASP A 218 11.79 -17.35 -8.21
C ASP A 218 11.95 -17.55 -9.74
N ASN A 219 10.85 -17.73 -10.47
CA ASN A 219 10.90 -18.02 -11.91
C ASN A 219 10.34 -16.90 -12.79
N CYS A 220 9.71 -15.90 -12.21
CA CYS A 220 9.04 -14.84 -12.95
C CYS A 220 9.98 -14.10 -13.91
N ASP A 221 11.14 -13.60 -13.45
CA ASP A 221 12.11 -12.90 -14.32
C ASP A 221 12.54 -13.72 -15.54
N ASN A 222 12.70 -15.04 -15.37
CA ASN A 222 13.05 -15.94 -16.46
C ASN A 222 11.90 -16.11 -17.47
N MET A 223 10.67 -16.16 -16.98
CA MET A 223 9.49 -16.27 -17.84
C MET A 223 9.24 -14.96 -18.60
N CYS A 224 9.53 -13.82 -17.99
CA CYS A 224 9.33 -12.52 -18.61
C CYS A 224 10.33 -12.21 -19.73
N SER A 225 11.36 -13.04 -19.91
CA SER A 225 12.21 -12.99 -21.10
C SER A 225 11.48 -13.39 -22.40
N ASN A 226 10.32 -14.06 -22.32
CA ASN A 226 9.52 -14.46 -23.48
C ASN A 226 8.27 -13.56 -23.63
N PRO A 227 8.14 -12.80 -24.74
CA PRO A 227 6.98 -11.93 -25.00
C PRO A 227 5.62 -12.60 -25.01
N ALA A 228 5.57 -13.93 -25.20
CA ALA A 228 4.33 -14.69 -25.16
C ALA A 228 3.67 -14.73 -23.77
N TYR A 229 4.43 -14.45 -22.70
CA TYR A 229 3.93 -14.45 -21.31
C TYR A 229 3.65 -13.05 -20.76
N TRP A 230 3.78 -12.02 -21.60
CA TRP A 230 3.58 -10.64 -21.18
C TRP A 230 2.10 -10.33 -21.04
N CYS A 231 1.71 -9.76 -19.91
CA CYS A 231 0.46 -9.07 -19.74
C CYS A 231 0.53 -7.73 -20.46
N TRP A 232 -0.49 -7.50 -21.28
CA TRP A 232 -0.75 -6.23 -21.93
C TRP A 232 -2.01 -5.64 -21.27
N PRO A 233 -2.00 -4.35 -20.90
CA PRO A 233 -3.18 -3.68 -20.38
C PRO A 233 -4.31 -3.63 -21.43
#